data_AF-A0A7Z1AVQ5-F1
#
_entry.id   AF-A0A7Z1AVQ5-F1
#
_cell.length_a   1.000
_cell.length_b   1.000
_cell.length_c   1.000
_cell.angle_alpha   90.00
_cell.angle_beta   90.00
_cell.angle_gamma   90.00
#
_symmetry.space_group_name_H-M   'P 1'
#
loop_
_entity.id
_entity.type
_entity.pdbx_description
1 polymer ?
#
loop_
_entity_poly.entity_id
_entity_poly.type
_entity_poly.pdbx_seq_one_letter_code
_entity_poly.pdbx_strand_id
1 'polypeptide(L)' 'MVDVQWWLSGYDNRVHAFGNEEADRDFGEALCEHSVPNSKITCTDLGQRCVACLLIFGDMLADVHGEGVWRAS' A
#
# COMPACT_ATOMS: atom_id res chain seq x y z
N MET A 1 -2.02 -14.25 1.43
CA MET A 1 -1.69 -13.10 2.31
C MET A 1 -1.46 -11.93 1.38
N VAL A 2 -2.09 -10.79 1.65
CA VAL A 2 -1.93 -9.59 0.82
C VAL A 2 -0.50 -9.10 1.04
N ASP A 3 0.40 -9.36 0.09
CA ASP A 3 1.81 -9.00 0.20
C ASP A 3 2.05 -7.66 -0.47
N VAL A 4 2.24 -6.63 0.36
CA VAL A 4 2.54 -5.26 -0.10
C VAL A 4 3.73 -4.70 0.65
N GLN A 5 4.49 -3.86 -0.05
CA GLN A 5 5.59 -3.11 0.55
C GLN A 5 5.13 -1.68 0.83
N TRP A 6 5.31 -1.23 2.07
CA TRP A 6 4.97 0.14 2.48
C TRP A 6 6.18 1.05 2.30
N TRP A 7 6.16 1.88 1.26
CA TRP A 7 7.27 2.78 0.92
C TRP A 7 6.83 4.22 0.70
N LEU A 8 7.73 5.16 0.95
CA LEU A 8 7.48 6.59 0.82
C LEU A 8 7.59 7.03 -0.65
N SER A 9 6.54 7.68 -1.16
CA SER A 9 6.54 8.36 -2.46
C SER A 9 7.07 9.78 -2.32
N GLY A 10 8.04 10.14 -3.17
CA GLY A 10 8.54 11.51 -3.28
C GLY A 10 7.62 12.48 -4.02
N TYR A 11 6.46 12.05 -4.55
CA TYR A 11 5.50 12.94 -5.22
C TYR A 11 4.59 13.66 -4.23
N ASP A 12 4.11 12.94 -3.21
CA ASP A 12 3.17 13.48 -2.23
C ASP A 12 3.70 13.38 -0.78
N ASN A 13 4.91 12.84 -0.58
CA ASN A 13 5.53 12.57 0.72
C ASN A 13 4.65 11.72 1.63
N ARG A 14 3.92 10.75 1.04
CA ARG A 14 3.13 9.76 1.78
C ARG A 14 3.66 8.36 1.57
N VAL A 15 3.41 7.50 2.56
CA VAL A 15 3.74 6.07 2.51
C VAL A 15 2.57 5.34 1.87
N HIS A 16 2.84 4.68 0.75
CA HIS A 16 1.87 3.93 -0.06
C HIS A 16 2.15 2.43 0.05
N ALA A 17 1.12 1.62 -0.19
CA ALA A 17 1.24 0.17 -0.32
C ALA A 17 1.49 -0.17 -1.78
N PHE A 18 2.73 -0.52 -2.13
CA PHE A 18 3.09 -0.98 -3.47
C PHE A 18 2.83 -2.47 -3.62
N GLY A 19 2.19 -2.84 -4.74
CA GLY A 19 1.89 -4.24 -5.07
C GLY A 19 2.99 -4.86 -5.94
N ASN A 20 3.24 -6.16 -5.75
CA ASN A 20 4.27 -6.88 -6.52
C ASN A 20 3.84 -7.25 -7.95
N GLU A 21 2.53 -7.33 -8.25
CA GLU A 21 2.04 -7.87 -9.53
C GLU A 21 2.01 -6.82 -10.66
N GLU A 22 1.97 -5.53 -10.32
CA GLU A 22 1.78 -4.42 -11.27
C GLU A 22 2.99 -3.48 -11.35
N ALA A 23 4.07 -3.75 -10.62
CA ALA A 23 5.28 -2.95 -10.68
C ALA A 23 5.97 -3.12 -12.05
N ASP A 24 6.01 -2.03 -12.84
CA ASP A 24 6.86 -1.95 -14.03
C ASP A 24 8.33 -1.75 -13.60
N ARG A 25 9.27 -2.03 -14.50
CA ARG A 25 10.71 -1.84 -14.23
C ARG A 25 11.05 -0.39 -13.87
N ASP A 26 10.26 0.55 -14.38
CA ASP A 26 10.51 1.99 -14.24
C ASP A 26 9.62 2.66 -13.20
N PHE A 27 8.46 2.07 -12.86
CA PHE A 27 7.45 2.63 -11.97
C PHE A 27 6.97 1.62 -10.92
N GLY A 28 6.82 2.08 -9.68
CA GLY A 28 6.09 1.36 -8.66
C GLY A 28 4.62 1.79 -8.68
N GLU A 29 3.73 0.80 -8.73
CA GLU A 29 2.29 1.00 -8.68
C GLU A 29 1.75 0.69 -7.29
N ALA A 30 1.13 1.69 -6.67
CA ALA A 30 0.47 1.53 -5.38
C ALA A 30 -0.96 1.00 -5.55
N LEU A 31 -1.48 0.36 -4.50
CA LEU A 31 -2.87 -0.14 -4.47
C LEU A 31 -3.93 0.93 -4.78
N CYS A 32 -3.64 2.20 -4.50
CA CYS A 32 -4.54 3.30 -4.79
C CYS A 32 -4.36 3.90 -6.20
N GLU A 33 -3.77 3.14 -7.14
CA GLU A 33 -3.45 3.56 -8.51
C GLU A 33 -2.43 4.72 -8.57
N HIS A 34 -1.70 4.95 -7.48
CA HIS A 34 -0.65 5.98 -7.44
C HIS A 34 0.63 5.42 -8.04
N SER A 35 0.94 5.88 -9.25
CA SER A 35 2.16 5.52 -9.99
C SER A 35 3.31 6.47 -9.68
N VAL A 36 4.48 5.92 -9.35
CA VAL A 36 5.67 6.71 -8.98
C VAL A 36 6.89 6.11 -9.65
N PRO A 37 7.76 6.90 -10.31
CA PRO A 37 9.03 6.38 -10.81
C PRO A 37 9.84 5.75 -9.68
N ASN A 38 10.47 4.61 -9.93
CA ASN A 38 11.26 3.90 -8.91
C ASN A 38 12.37 4.77 -8.29
N SER A 39 12.92 5.72 -9.05
CA SER A 39 13.89 6.72 -8.58
C SER A 39 13.35 7.74 -7.56
N LYS A 40 12.03 7.80 -7.38
CA LYS A 40 11.32 8.68 -6.43
C LYS A 40 10.69 7.91 -5.27
N ILE A 41 10.92 6.61 -5.19
CA ILE A 41 10.50 5.77 -4.06
C ILE A 41 11.67 5.69 -3.07
N THR A 42 11.36 5.92 -1.80
CA THR A 42 12.30 5.64 -0.70
C THR A 42 11.78 4.44 0.07
N CYS A 43 12.60 3.38 0.19
CA CYS A 43 12.24 2.14 0.88
C CYS A 43 12.18 2.32 2.40
N THR A 44 11.20 3.09 2.88
CA THR A 44 10.92 3.38 4.28
C THR A 44 9.41 3.50 4.49
N ASP A 45 8.92 3.01 5.62
CA ASP A 45 7.52 3.13 6.04
C ASP A 45 7.30 4.31 7.01
N LEU A 46 8.32 5.15 7.21
CA LEU A 46 8.25 6.34 8.05
C LEU A 46 7.50 7.47 7.33
N GLY A 47 6.47 8.00 7.99
CA GLY A 47 5.72 9.15 7.50
C GLY A 47 4.21 8.97 7.60
N GLN A 48 3.46 9.89 6.97
CA GLN A 48 2.01 9.77 6.89
C GLN A 48 1.63 8.71 5.85
N ARG A 49 0.80 7.75 6.26
CA ARG A 49 0.27 6.74 5.34
C ARG A 49 -0.81 7.32 4.44
N CYS A 50 -0.84 6.86 3.20
CA CYS A 50 -1.95 7.13 2.30
C CYS A 50 -3.22 6.44 2.82
N VAL A 51 -4.26 7.23 3.08
CA VAL A 51 -5.54 6.73 3.62
C VAL A 51 -6.22 5.77 2.64
N ALA A 52 -6.15 6.03 1.33
CA ALA A 52 -6.71 5.14 0.32
C ALA A 52 -6.02 3.76 0.36
N CYS A 53 -4.69 3.71 0.39
CA CYS A 53 -3.93 2.47 0.54
C CYS A 53 -4.30 1.71 1.83
N LEU A 54 -4.51 2.43 2.95
CA LEU A 54 -4.92 1.81 4.21
C LEU A 54 -6.31 1.15 4.11
N LEU A 55 -7.28 1.83 3.49
CA LEU A 55 -8.64 1.31 3.35
C LEU A 55 -8.69 0.10 2.42
N ILE A 56 -8.02 0.18 1.27
CA ILE A 56 -7.97 -0.92 0.29
C ILE A 56 -7.27 -2.14 0.91
N PHE A 57 -6.12 -1.95 1.55
CA PHE A 57 -5.43 -3.05 2.23
C PHE A 57 -6.27 -3.64 3.37
N GLY A 58 -6.98 -2.81 4.13
CA GLY A 58 -7.89 -3.25 5.18
C GLY A 58 -9.06 -4.10 4.65
N ASP A 59 -9.62 -3.72 3.51
CA ASP A 59 -10.67 -4.48 2.81
C ASP A 59 -10.13 -5.85 2.35
N MET A 60 -8.96 -5.88 1.73
CA MET A 60 -8.30 -7.13 1.32
C MET A 60 -7.98 -8.04 2.52
N LEU A 61 -7.58 -7.47 3.67
CA LEU A 61 -7.40 -8.24 4.90
C LEU A 61 -8.73 -8.82 5.41
N ALA A 62 -9.82 -8.05 5.32
CA ALA A 62 -11.15 -8.51 5.71
C ALA A 62 -11.60 -9.69 4.83
N ASP A 63 -11.35 -9.66 3.53
CA ASP A 63 -11.65 -10.79 2.63
C ASP A 63 -10.84 -12.05 2.98
N VAL A 64 -9.56 -11.89 3.31
CA VAL A 64 -8.69 -13.02 3.67
C VAL A 64 -9.05 -13.61 5.04
N HIS A 65 -9.57 -12.82 5.98
CA HIS A 65 -9.80 -13.20 7.37
C HIS A 65 -11.28 -13.14 7.82
N GLY A 66 -12.21 -13.00 6.87
CA GLY A 66 -13.59 -12.54 7.08
C GLY A 66 -14.54 -13.41 7.90
N GLU A 67 -14.14 -14.61 8.32
CA GLU A 67 -14.92 -15.38 9.32
C GLU A 67 -14.57 -15.00 10.77
N GLY A 68 -13.57 -14.14 10.98
CA GLY A 68 -13.27 -13.57 12.28
C GLY A 68 -14.28 -12.49 12.65
N VAL A 69 -15.32 -12.86 13.38
CA VAL A 69 -16.26 -11.93 14.04
C VAL A 69 -15.44 -10.81 14.70
N TRP A 70 -15.47 -9.60 14.12
CA TRP A 70 -14.93 -8.41 14.73
C TRP A 70 -15.73 -8.12 16.01
N ARG A 71 -15.30 -8.71 17.14
CA ARG A 71 -15.83 -8.36 18.45
C ARG A 71 -15.14 -7.07 18.89
N ALA A 72 -15.82 -5.95 18.68
CA ALA A 72 -15.56 -4.77 19.47
C ALA A 72 -15.73 -5.16 20.94
N SER A 73 -14.61 -5.19 21.68
CA SER A 73 -14.58 -5.36 23.13
C SER A 73 -14.76 -4.01 23.80
#